data_AF-K9WYU4-F1
#
_entry.id   AF-K9WYU4-F1
#
_cell.length_a   1.000
_cell.length_b   1.000
_cell.length_c   1.000
_cell.angle_alpha   90.00
_cell.angle_beta   90.00
_cell.angle_gamma   90.00
#
_symmetry.space_group_name_H-M   'P 1'
#
loop_
_entity.id
_entity.type
_entity.pdbx_description
1 polymer ?
#
loop_
_entity_poly.entity_id
_entity_poly.type
_entity_poly.pdbx_seq_one_letter_code
_entity_poly.pdbx_strand_id
1 'polypeptide(L)'
;MKKACCILMVFLVFPVLLSCVKQVKGEQRVNNESYRKISEQSSEIAKEQALAIAEKDASAVYRDISLYKVKTELKQNNWYIDYDLINQELQGGGPHYIISGSTGEIISKRYEQ
;
A
#
# COMPACT_ATOMS: atom_id res chain seq x y z
N MET A 1 17.14 -26.58 -56.46
CA MET A 1 17.72 -27.90 -56.78
C MET A 1 19.14 -27.95 -56.26
N LYS A 2 19.56 -29.12 -55.72
CA LYS A 2 20.93 -29.50 -55.32
C LYS A 2 21.35 -28.94 -53.95
N LYS A 3 21.85 -29.70 -52.97
CA LYS A 3 22.21 -31.13 -52.83
C LYS A 3 22.31 -31.41 -51.33
N ALA A 4 21.93 -32.61 -50.94
CA ALA A 4 22.17 -33.17 -49.62
C ALA A 4 23.68 -33.34 -49.36
N CYS A 5 24.08 -33.19 -48.10
CA CYS A 5 25.30 -33.69 -47.48
C CYS A 5 24.85 -34.10 -46.06
N CYS A 6 24.64 -35.39 -45.77
CA CYS A 6 25.64 -36.32 -45.21
C CYS A 6 26.35 -35.71 -43.98
N ILE A 7 26.53 -36.31 -42.80
CA ILE A 7 26.51 -37.68 -42.25
C ILE A 7 26.76 -37.41 -40.72
N LEU A 8 25.95 -37.95 -39.81
CA LEU A 8 26.33 -39.02 -38.86
C LEU A 8 27.45 -38.65 -37.85
N MET A 9 27.13 -38.65 -36.54
CA MET A 9 27.97 -39.01 -35.38
C MET A 9 27.27 -38.48 -34.10
N VAL A 10 26.49 -39.31 -33.40
CA VAL A 10 26.91 -40.14 -32.25
C VAL A 10 27.06 -39.32 -30.97
N PHE A 11 26.09 -39.55 -30.08
CA PHE A 11 26.16 -39.62 -28.61
C PHE A 11 27.33 -38.90 -27.91
N LEU A 12 27.03 -37.92 -27.06
CA LEU A 12 27.57 -37.86 -25.70
C LEU A 12 26.61 -37.11 -24.75
N VAL A 13 25.98 -37.89 -23.88
CA VAL A 13 25.76 -37.65 -22.44
C VAL A 13 25.99 -36.19 -21.98
N PHE A 14 24.91 -35.47 -21.66
CA PHE A 14 24.97 -34.37 -20.69
C PHE A 14 23.86 -34.56 -19.66
N PRO A 15 24.13 -35.30 -18.58
CA PRO A 15 23.26 -35.30 -17.42
C PRO A 15 23.50 -34.01 -16.64
N VAL A 16 22.40 -33.41 -16.22
CA VAL A 16 22.29 -32.65 -14.97
C VAL A 16 23.27 -31.47 -14.81
N LEU A 17 22.79 -30.26 -15.10
CA LEU A 17 23.17 -29.10 -14.29
C LEU A 17 21.93 -28.27 -13.95
N LEU A 18 21.57 -28.41 -12.66
CA LEU A 18 21.12 -27.34 -11.77
C LEU A 18 20.33 -26.20 -12.42
N SER A 19 19.03 -26.40 -12.57
CA SER A 19 18.11 -25.31 -12.27
C SER A 19 17.88 -25.32 -10.76
N CYS A 20 18.63 -24.46 -10.05
CA CYS A 20 18.32 -24.09 -8.67
C CYS A 20 16.92 -23.47 -8.65
N VAL A 21 15.90 -24.28 -8.34
CA VAL A 21 14.59 -23.77 -7.97
C VAL A 21 14.75 -23.08 -6.64
N LYS A 22 14.68 -21.74 -6.70
CA LYS A 22 14.75 -20.84 -5.55
C LYS A 22 13.49 -21.05 -4.71
N GLN A 23 13.63 -21.80 -3.62
CA GLN A 23 12.58 -22.04 -2.65
C GLN A 23 12.28 -20.72 -1.92
N VAL A 24 11.18 -20.07 -2.27
CA VAL A 24 10.58 -18.97 -1.51
C VAL A 24 10.05 -19.56 -0.21
N LYS A 25 10.67 -19.21 0.92
CA LYS A 25 10.28 -19.61 2.27
C LYS A 25 9.75 -18.38 3.01
N GLY A 26 8.55 -18.53 3.59
CA GLY A 26 7.80 -17.50 4.32
C GLY A 26 6.61 -17.04 3.46
N GLU A 27 5.46 -17.71 3.45
CA GLU A 27 4.57 -18.03 4.58
C GLU A 27 4.17 -16.80 5.40
N GLN A 28 3.37 -15.94 4.76
CA GLN A 28 2.24 -15.33 5.44
C GLN A 28 0.97 -15.80 4.72
N ARG A 29 0.43 -16.90 5.23
CA ARG A 29 -0.94 -17.33 5.00
C ARG A 29 -1.83 -16.43 5.85
N VAL A 30 -2.07 -15.20 5.38
CA VAL A 30 -3.14 -14.37 5.92
C VAL A 30 -4.44 -14.90 5.32
N ASN A 31 -5.23 -15.53 6.17
CA ASN A 31 -6.48 -16.18 5.85
C ASN A 31 -7.51 -15.14 5.39
N ASN A 32 -7.48 -14.77 4.11
CA ASN A 32 -8.41 -13.81 3.49
C ASN A 32 -9.75 -14.47 3.08
N GLU A 33 -10.26 -15.41 3.89
CA GLU A 33 -11.56 -16.07 3.66
C GLU A 33 -12.59 -15.74 4.75
N SER A 34 -12.44 -14.65 5.49
CA SER A 34 -13.42 -14.29 6.52
C SER A 34 -13.64 -12.79 6.75
N TYR A 35 -13.64 -11.96 5.70
CA TYR A 35 -14.22 -10.61 5.78
C TYR A 35 -14.91 -10.19 4.48
N ARG A 36 -15.95 -10.94 4.08
CA ARG A 36 -17.04 -10.40 3.27
C ARG A 36 -18.38 -10.99 3.71
N LYS A 37 -18.67 -10.91 5.01
CA LYS A 37 -20.08 -10.75 5.38
C LYS A 37 -20.40 -9.29 5.10
N ILE A 38 -20.92 -9.06 3.91
CA ILE A 38 -21.52 -7.80 3.48
C ILE A 38 -22.66 -7.53 4.47
N SER A 39 -22.40 -6.74 5.49
CA SER A 39 -23.42 -5.95 6.14
C SER A 39 -23.37 -4.58 5.47
N GLU A 40 -24.06 -4.47 4.34
CA GLU A 40 -24.82 -3.25 4.10
C GLU A 40 -25.62 -2.96 5.38
N GLN A 41 -25.65 -1.67 5.77
CA GLN A 41 -26.22 -1.07 6.99
C GLN A 41 -25.20 -0.33 7.87
N SER A 42 -24.15 0.24 7.27
CA SER A 42 -23.82 1.67 7.38
C SER A 42 -22.73 1.94 6.35
N SER A 43 -22.98 2.81 5.37
CA SER A 43 -21.97 3.17 4.34
C SER A 43 -20.88 4.08 4.91
N GLU A 44 -20.52 3.90 6.18
CA GLU A 44 -19.50 4.69 6.85
C GLU A 44 -18.14 4.06 6.62
N ILE A 45 -17.16 4.87 6.23
CA ILE A 45 -15.78 4.47 6.06
C ILE A 45 -15.12 4.27 7.41
N ALA A 46 -14.35 3.20 7.51
CA ALA A 46 -13.58 2.90 8.71
C ALA A 46 -12.43 3.90 8.91
N LYS A 47 -11.92 3.98 10.14
CA LYS A 47 -10.76 4.81 10.49
C LYS A 47 -9.57 4.56 9.58
N GLU A 48 -9.29 3.28 9.31
CA GLU A 48 -8.16 2.85 8.48
C GLU A 48 -8.32 3.31 7.04
N GLN A 49 -9.55 3.37 6.53
CA GLN A 49 -9.83 3.89 5.19
C GLN A 49 -9.64 5.41 5.14
N ALA A 50 -10.12 6.14 6.15
CA ALA A 50 -9.90 7.59 6.25
C ALA A 50 -8.39 7.91 6.32
N LEU A 51 -7.64 7.16 7.14
CA LEU A 51 -6.19 7.26 7.23
C LEU A 51 -5.50 7.01 5.90
N ALA A 52 -5.87 5.94 5.19
CA ALA A 52 -5.29 5.62 3.89
C ALA A 52 -5.54 6.74 2.85
N ILE A 53 -6.71 7.39 2.91
CA ILE A 53 -7.04 8.53 2.04
C ILE A 53 -6.15 9.75 2.38
N ALA A 54 -6.05 10.09 3.67
CA ALA A 54 -5.21 11.20 4.13
C ALA A 54 -3.72 10.95 3.81
N GLU A 55 -3.22 9.74 4.04
CA GLU A 55 -1.82 9.37 3.81
C GLU A 55 -1.45 9.43 2.32
N LYS A 56 -2.37 8.97 1.46
CA LYS A 56 -2.19 9.06 0.00
C LYS A 56 -2.11 10.51 -0.49
N ASP A 57 -2.95 11.40 0.06
CA ASP A 57 -2.89 12.82 -0.29
C ASP A 57 -1.63 13.49 0.29
N ALA A 58 -1.31 13.22 1.57
CA ALA A 58 -0.16 13.79 2.26
C ALA A 58 1.16 13.39 1.60
N SER A 59 1.32 12.12 1.23
CA SER A 59 2.53 11.62 0.54
C SER A 59 2.74 12.19 -0.86
N ALA A 60 1.70 12.76 -1.49
CA ALA A 60 1.82 13.45 -2.76
C ALA A 60 2.38 14.89 -2.60
N VAL A 61 2.19 15.50 -1.43
CA VAL A 61 2.58 16.89 -1.14
C VAL A 61 3.86 16.95 -0.31
N TYR A 62 3.98 16.09 0.68
CA TYR A 62 5.10 16.04 1.62
C TYR A 62 6.09 14.97 1.21
N ARG A 63 7.39 15.33 1.26
CA ARG A 63 8.49 14.44 0.88
C ARG A 63 8.64 13.25 1.83
N ASP A 64 8.44 13.49 3.13
CA ASP A 64 8.58 12.47 4.17
C ASP A 64 7.50 12.67 5.24
N ILE A 65 6.48 11.82 5.20
CA ILE A 65 5.38 11.82 6.17
C ILE A 65 5.71 11.03 7.45
N SER A 66 6.86 10.33 7.51
CA SER A 66 7.27 9.58 8.70
C SER A 66 7.71 10.47 9.86
N LEU A 67 7.96 11.76 9.58
CA LEU A 67 8.30 12.78 10.57
C LEU A 67 7.12 13.21 11.44
N TYR A 68 5.92 12.71 11.13
CA TYR A 68 4.69 13.11 11.80
C TYR A 68 4.08 11.96 12.61
N LYS A 69 3.51 12.32 13.76
CA LYS A 69 2.61 11.51 14.54
C LYS A 69 1.18 11.82 14.09
N VAL A 70 0.45 10.78 13.69
CA VAL A 70 -0.92 10.93 13.22
C VAL A 70 -1.90 10.79 14.39
N LYS A 71 -2.80 11.76 14.53
CA LYS A 71 -3.98 11.69 15.41
C LYS A 71 -5.22 11.58 14.56
N THR A 72 -6.20 10.82 15.03
CA THR A 72 -7.44 10.59 14.30
C THR A 72 -8.62 10.56 15.24
N GLU A 73 -9.64 11.35 14.95
CA GLU A 73 -10.85 11.48 15.75
C GLU A 73 -12.09 11.47 14.82
N LEU A 74 -13.14 10.76 15.23
CA LEU A 74 -14.43 10.79 14.54
C LEU A 74 -15.34 11.80 15.25
N LYS A 75 -15.76 12.85 14.55
CA LYS A 75 -16.67 13.86 15.09
C LYS A 75 -17.70 14.25 14.05
N GLN A 76 -18.98 14.21 14.43
CA GLN A 76 -20.11 14.58 13.55
C GLN A 76 -20.07 13.84 12.19
N ASN A 77 -19.81 12.53 12.21
CA ASN A 77 -19.66 11.70 11.00
C ASN A 77 -18.53 12.14 10.06
N ASN A 78 -17.53 12.86 10.55
CA ASN A 78 -16.34 13.22 9.81
C ASN A 78 -15.09 12.77 10.56
N TRP A 79 -14.15 12.20 9.82
CA TRP A 79 -12.83 11.86 10.31
C TRP A 79 -11.93 13.09 10.26
N TYR A 80 -11.47 13.51 11.43
CA TYR A 80 -10.45 14.54 11.60
C TYR A 80 -9.11 13.83 11.72
N ILE A 81 -8.16 14.17 10.87
CA ILE A 81 -6.83 13.59 10.85
C ILE A 81 -5.81 14.71 10.92
N ASP A 82 -5.04 14.70 12.00
CA ASP A 82 -4.00 15.67 12.29
C ASP A 82 -2.63 15.00 12.21
N TYR A 83 -1.73 15.60 11.44
CA TYR A 83 -0.32 15.21 11.41
C TYR A 83 0.49 16.21 12.24
N ASP A 84 0.97 15.78 13.40
CA ASP A 84 1.81 16.60 14.26
C ASP A 84 3.27 16.21 14.10
N LEU A 85 4.19 17.17 14.05
CA LEU A 85 5.63 16.86 14.02
C LEU A 85 6.04 16.06 15.25
N ILE A 86 6.78 14.97 15.03
CA ILE A 86 7.34 14.15 16.13
C ILE A 86 8.37 14.97 16.91
N ASN A 87 9.24 15.69 16.19
CA ASN A 87 10.20 16.60 16.79
C ASN A 87 9.63 18.02 16.83
N GLN A 88 9.31 18.50 18.03
CA GLN A 88 8.77 19.85 18.26
C GLN A 88 9.82 20.97 18.08
N GLU A 89 11.10 20.64 17.96
CA GLU A 89 12.16 21.60 17.63
C GLU A 89 12.16 21.97 16.14
N LEU A 90 11.50 21.17 15.29
CA LEU A 90 11.29 21.52 13.89
C LEU A 90 10.26 22.64 13.79
N GLN A 91 10.58 23.67 13.03
CA GLN A 91 9.65 24.75 12.74
C GLN A 91 8.66 24.35 11.65
N GLY A 92 7.38 24.64 11.87
CA GLY A 92 6.29 24.35 10.95
C GLY A 92 5.16 23.57 11.64
N GLY A 93 4.26 23.02 10.84
CA GLY A 93 3.24 22.07 11.26
C GLY A 93 2.97 21.03 10.18
N GLY A 94 2.14 20.04 10.47
CA GLY A 94 1.76 19.03 9.48
C GLY A 94 0.39 19.29 8.88
N PRO A 95 0.01 18.47 7.89
CA PRO A 95 -1.29 18.57 7.25
C PRO A 95 -2.44 18.26 8.22
N HIS A 96 -3.55 18.97 8.04
CA HIS A 96 -4.83 18.68 8.70
C HIS A 96 -5.87 18.29 7.65
N TYR A 97 -6.63 17.24 7.93
CA TYR A 97 -7.69 16.74 7.05
C TYR A 97 -9.01 16.59 7.79
N ILE A 98 -10.10 16.90 7.08
CA ILE A 98 -11.46 16.52 7.44
C ILE A 98 -11.99 15.66 6.29
N ILE A 99 -12.31 14.40 6.58
CA ILE A 99 -12.80 13.43 5.61
C ILE A 99 -14.22 13.01 5.98
N SER A 100 -15.11 13.00 5.00
CA SER A 100 -16.47 12.52 5.15
C SER A 100 -16.48 11.06 5.61
N GLY A 101 -17.09 10.80 6.76
CA GLY A 101 -17.28 9.47 7.29
C GLY A 101 -18.21 8.63 6.42
N SER A 102 -19.11 9.21 5.64
CA SER A 102 -20.05 8.46 4.78
C SER A 102 -19.58 8.24 3.34
N THR A 103 -18.68 9.10 2.82
CA THR A 103 -18.25 9.03 1.41
C THR A 103 -16.75 8.83 1.24
N GLY A 104 -15.96 9.13 2.26
CA GLY A 104 -14.50 9.18 2.15
C GLY A 104 -13.98 10.38 1.35
N GLU A 105 -14.83 11.33 0.99
CA GLU A 105 -14.39 12.56 0.34
C GLU A 105 -13.63 13.45 1.32
N ILE A 106 -12.53 14.04 0.87
CA ILE A 106 -11.82 15.07 1.64
C ILE A 106 -12.67 16.34 1.60
N ILE A 107 -13.32 16.67 2.72
CA ILE A 107 -14.15 17.87 2.88
C ILE A 107 -13.27 19.11 3.01
N SER A 108 -12.18 18.98 3.76
CA SER A 108 -11.24 20.07 4.00
C SER A 108 -9.84 19.53 4.16
N LYS A 109 -8.86 20.30 3.68
CA LYS A 109 -7.45 20.06 3.96
C LYS A 109 -6.71 21.38 4.12
N ARG A 110 -5.78 21.42 5.07
CA ARG A 110 -4.90 22.56 5.33
C ARG A 110 -3.47 22.06 5.42
N TYR A 111 -2.56 22.79 4.80
CA TYR A 111 -1.13 22.60 4.90
C TYR A 111 -0.54 23.79 5.64
N GLU A 112 0.28 23.55 6.63
CA GLU A 112 1.12 24.58 7.22
C GLU A 112 2.31 24.77 6.24
N GLN A 113 2.43 25.97 5.66
CA GLN A 113 3.49 26.38 4.72
C GLN A 113 4.36 27.46 5.35
#